data_AF-A0A2E8S417-F1
#
_entry.id   AF-A0A2E8S417-F1
#
_cell.length_a   1.000
_cell.length_b   1.000
_cell.length_c   1.000
_cell.angle_alpha   90.00
_cell.angle_beta   90.00
_cell.angle_gamma   90.00
#
_symmetry.space_group_name_H-M   'P 1'
#
loop_
_entity.id
_entity.type
_entity.pdbx_description
1 polymer ?
#
loop_
_entity_poly.entity_id
_entity_poly.type
_entity_poly.pdbx_seq_one_letter_code
_entity_poly.pdbx_strand_id
1 'polypeptide(L)'
;MEIIASPLGPRMLILTTSIGKMKSIFQEEIPRATEKRIREHQTGRWLLQEGLKKWGIHNLSHLEVRRTKERAPYLEWIEGTWQRHPLPDISISHCKNAAVVCLIEPGFHVGIDIEPFDRTIQSNAFDMMAKGKELEMLFTYPEKALEVWTKKEAILKAKKLGMHMNPREIDLNDLDLELVTFTKDDILVSIAWQPVTEVSKNPEDVLIEEIHSKMLENPDFKVGC
;
A
#
# COMPACT_ATOMS: atom_id res chain seq x y z
N MET A 1 -16.27 6.11 -9.16
CA MET A 1 -14.80 6.09 -9.08
C MET A 1 -14.30 7.48 -9.38
N GLU A 2 -13.47 8.02 -8.50
CA GLU A 2 -12.94 9.37 -8.58
C GLU A 2 -11.44 9.36 -8.35
N ILE A 3 -10.77 10.42 -8.83
CA ILE A 3 -9.36 10.67 -8.56
C ILE A 3 -9.28 11.61 -7.34
N ILE A 4 -8.38 11.30 -6.40
CA ILE A 4 -8.01 12.20 -5.31
C ILE A 4 -6.73 12.93 -5.73
N ALA A 5 -6.66 14.23 -5.45
CA ALA A 5 -5.46 15.01 -5.71
C ALA A 5 -4.27 14.41 -4.95
N SER A 6 -3.16 14.19 -5.65
CA SER A 6 -1.93 13.70 -5.05
C SER A 6 -1.25 14.79 -4.23
N PRO A 7 -0.63 14.46 -3.09
CA PRO A 7 0.21 15.40 -2.37
C PRO A 7 1.44 15.78 -3.21
N LEU A 8 2.12 16.86 -2.82
CA LEU A 8 3.42 17.21 -3.40
C LEU A 8 4.43 16.11 -3.09
N GLY A 9 5.19 15.68 -4.08
CA GLY A 9 6.18 14.62 -3.94
C GLY A 9 6.29 13.75 -5.19
N PRO A 10 6.63 12.46 -5.05
CA PRO A 10 6.75 11.54 -6.18
C PRO A 10 5.41 11.36 -6.89
N ARG A 11 5.45 10.93 -8.14
CA ARG A 11 4.24 10.69 -8.93
C ARG A 11 3.36 9.66 -8.21
N MET A 12 2.12 10.05 -7.93
CA MET A 12 1.09 9.18 -7.35
C MET A 12 -0.19 9.20 -8.19
N LEU A 13 -0.97 8.13 -8.07
CA LEU A 13 -2.34 8.07 -8.56
C LEU A 13 -3.21 7.49 -7.44
N ILE A 14 -4.12 8.32 -6.94
CA ILE A 14 -5.01 7.95 -5.85
C ILE A 14 -6.43 7.88 -6.39
N LEU A 15 -7.05 6.71 -6.24
CA LEU A 15 -8.42 6.47 -6.66
C LEU A 15 -9.29 6.12 -5.46
N THR A 16 -10.54 6.57 -5.48
CA THR A 16 -11.55 6.19 -4.49
C THR A 16 -12.86 5.81 -5.16
N THR A 17 -13.61 4.92 -4.51
CA THR A 17 -14.97 4.57 -4.92
C THR A 17 -15.78 4.03 -3.74
N SER A 18 -17.10 4.05 -3.86
CA SER A 18 -17.97 3.40 -2.87
C SER A 18 -17.87 1.87 -2.97
N ILE A 19 -17.98 1.19 -1.82
CA ILE A 19 -17.96 -0.27 -1.72
C ILE A 19 -19.17 -0.85 -2.45
N GLY A 20 -18.91 -1.84 -3.30
CA GLY A 20 -19.92 -2.47 -4.14
C GLY A 20 -19.60 -3.92 -4.49
N LYS A 21 -20.46 -4.52 -5.32
CA LYS A 21 -20.21 -5.83 -5.92
C LYS A 21 -19.41 -5.64 -7.20
N MET A 22 -18.08 -5.77 -7.10
CA MET A 22 -17.17 -5.57 -8.22
C MET A 22 -16.52 -6.89 -8.64
N LYS A 23 -16.06 -6.98 -9.89
CA LYS A 23 -15.28 -8.12 -10.44
C LYS A 23 -13.92 -7.63 -10.92
N SER A 24 -12.84 -8.28 -10.48
CA SER A 24 -11.46 -7.94 -10.85
C SER A 24 -10.70 -9.22 -11.17
N ILE A 25 -9.72 -9.12 -12.06
CA ILE A 25 -8.81 -10.24 -12.33
C ILE A 25 -7.92 -10.57 -11.13
N PHE A 26 -7.71 -9.60 -10.22
CA PHE A 26 -6.92 -9.77 -9.00
C PHE A 26 -7.77 -10.27 -7.82
N GLN A 27 -8.93 -10.87 -8.08
CA GLN A 27 -9.78 -11.41 -7.02
C GLN A 27 -9.20 -12.70 -6.47
N GLU A 28 -9.21 -12.79 -5.15
CA GLU A 28 -8.87 -13.98 -4.40
C GLU A 28 -10.08 -14.43 -3.60
N GLU A 29 -10.23 -15.74 -3.43
CA GLU A 29 -11.19 -16.28 -2.47
C GLU A 29 -10.70 -16.03 -1.05
N ILE A 30 -11.56 -15.42 -0.22
CA ILE A 30 -11.28 -15.23 1.20
C ILE A 30 -12.13 -16.22 2.00
N PRO A 31 -11.54 -17.35 2.45
CA PRO A 31 -12.30 -18.35 3.19
C PRO A 31 -12.80 -17.75 4.51
N ARG A 32 -14.06 -18.08 4.85
CA ARG A 32 -14.72 -17.69 6.12
C ARG A 32 -14.82 -16.17 6.35
N ALA A 33 -14.82 -15.36 5.29
CA ALA A 33 -15.06 -13.93 5.38
C ALA A 33 -16.55 -13.57 5.39
N THR A 34 -16.90 -12.50 6.10
CA THR A 34 -18.26 -11.92 6.03
C THR A 34 -18.52 -11.33 4.66
N GLU A 35 -19.78 -11.20 4.25
CA GLU A 35 -20.13 -10.60 2.96
C GLU A 35 -19.60 -9.16 2.85
N LYS A 36 -19.61 -8.40 3.96
CA LYS A 36 -19.01 -7.06 4.04
C LYS A 36 -17.52 -7.10 3.68
N ARG A 37 -16.76 -8.00 4.32
CA ARG A 37 -15.31 -8.13 4.10
C ARG A 37 -14.98 -8.55 2.67
N ILE A 38 -15.81 -9.43 2.09
CA ILE A 38 -15.69 -9.84 0.69
C ILE A 38 -15.89 -8.63 -0.23
N ARG A 39 -16.94 -7.83 -0.04
CA ARG A 39 -17.22 -6.64 -0.86
C ARG A 39 -16.13 -5.58 -0.76
N GLU A 40 -15.62 -5.32 0.45
CA GLU A 40 -14.47 -4.42 0.68
C GLU A 40 -13.26 -4.87 -0.13
N HIS A 41 -12.89 -6.14 -0.02
CA HIS A 41 -11.74 -6.69 -0.74
C HIS A 41 -11.94 -6.65 -2.26
N GLN A 42 -13.10 -7.10 -2.75
CA GLN A 42 -13.42 -7.10 -4.18
C GLN A 42 -13.40 -5.69 -4.77
N THR A 43 -13.94 -4.70 -4.04
CA THR A 43 -13.92 -3.30 -4.46
C THR A 43 -12.48 -2.79 -4.52
N GLY A 44 -11.65 -3.06 -3.50
CA GLY A 44 -10.24 -2.67 -3.50
C GLY A 44 -9.44 -3.27 -4.65
N ARG A 45 -9.64 -4.57 -4.94
CA ARG A 45 -9.00 -5.25 -6.08
C ARG A 45 -9.46 -4.73 -7.43
N TRP A 46 -10.74 -4.36 -7.56
CA TRP A 46 -11.25 -3.72 -8.76
C TRP A 46 -10.68 -2.32 -8.96
N LEU A 47 -10.62 -1.53 -7.87
CA LEU A 47 -10.06 -0.19 -7.91
C LEU A 47 -8.57 -0.20 -8.26
N LEU A 48 -7.82 -1.19 -7.77
CA LEU A 48 -6.44 -1.44 -8.17
C LEU A 48 -6.31 -1.73 -9.67
N GLN A 49 -7.18 -2.59 -10.21
CA GLN A 49 -7.21 -2.90 -11.64
C GLN A 49 -7.42 -1.65 -12.49
N GLU A 50 -8.40 -0.81 -12.13
CA GLU A 50 -8.68 0.44 -12.84
C GLU A 50 -7.55 1.47 -12.65
N GLY A 51 -6.92 1.48 -11.48
CA GLY A 51 -5.72 2.26 -11.19
C GLY A 51 -4.56 1.90 -12.11
N LEU A 52 -4.27 0.61 -12.27
CA LEU A 52 -3.18 0.16 -13.13
C LEU A 52 -3.42 0.49 -14.60
N LYS A 53 -4.66 0.36 -15.09
CA LYS A 53 -5.02 0.80 -16.45
C LYS A 53 -4.76 2.30 -16.63
N LYS A 54 -5.16 3.12 -15.66
CA LYS A 54 -4.93 4.58 -15.68
C LYS A 54 -3.46 4.96 -15.52
N TRP A 55 -2.68 4.11 -14.84
CA TRP A 55 -1.24 4.28 -14.71
C TRP A 55 -0.48 4.04 -16.02
N GLY A 56 -1.08 3.29 -16.96
CA GLY A 56 -0.51 2.91 -18.25
C GLY A 56 -0.18 1.42 -18.37
N ILE A 57 -0.57 0.60 -17.39
CA ILE A 57 -0.35 -0.84 -17.40
C ILE A 57 -1.62 -1.52 -17.91
N HIS A 58 -1.56 -2.06 -19.13
CA HIS A 58 -2.73 -2.64 -19.80
C HIS A 58 -2.74 -4.18 -19.79
N ASN A 59 -1.56 -4.82 -19.78
CA ASN A 59 -1.41 -6.28 -19.80
C ASN A 59 -1.53 -6.88 -18.40
N LEU A 60 -2.67 -6.65 -17.75
CA LEU A 60 -2.88 -7.03 -16.35
C LEU A 60 -2.92 -8.56 -16.14
N SER A 61 -3.15 -9.36 -17.17
CA SER A 61 -3.09 -10.83 -17.11
C SER A 61 -1.68 -11.37 -16.87
N HIS A 62 -0.65 -10.55 -17.03
CA HIS A 62 0.75 -10.89 -16.74
C HIS A 62 1.17 -10.44 -15.35
N LEU A 63 0.25 -9.85 -14.58
CA LEU A 63 0.49 -9.35 -13.24
C LEU A 63 -0.22 -10.21 -12.22
N GLU A 64 0.41 -10.32 -11.06
CA GLU A 64 -0.23 -10.85 -9.87
C GLU A 64 -0.01 -9.91 -8.68
N VAL A 65 -0.91 -10.01 -7.71
CA VAL A 65 -0.76 -9.29 -6.45
C VAL A 65 -0.28 -10.28 -5.39
N ARG A 66 1.00 -10.21 -5.06
CA ARG A 66 1.58 -11.01 -3.99
C ARG A 66 1.51 -10.27 -2.66
N ARG A 67 1.93 -10.94 -1.59
CA ARG A 67 1.93 -10.40 -0.23
C ARG A 67 3.27 -10.69 0.44
N THR A 68 3.77 -9.72 1.21
CA THR A 68 4.93 -9.93 2.08
C THR A 68 4.57 -10.91 3.21
N LYS A 69 5.56 -11.31 4.03
CA LYS A 69 5.33 -12.15 5.22
C LYS A 69 4.34 -11.48 6.19
N GLU A 70 4.35 -10.15 6.19
CA GLU A 70 3.56 -9.23 6.99
C GLU A 70 2.21 -8.89 6.33
N ARG A 71 1.90 -9.56 5.21
CA ARG A 71 0.67 -9.46 4.43
C ARG A 71 0.46 -8.14 3.68
N ALA A 72 1.49 -7.30 3.57
CA ALA A 72 1.41 -6.09 2.75
C ALA A 72 1.36 -6.48 1.26
N PRO A 73 0.40 -5.98 0.47
CA PRO A 73 0.29 -6.32 -0.94
C PRO A 73 1.36 -5.60 -1.77
N TYR A 74 1.89 -6.29 -2.78
CA TYR A 74 2.78 -5.73 -3.81
C TYR A 74 2.49 -6.37 -5.17
N LEU A 75 2.91 -5.70 -6.24
CA LEU A 75 2.75 -6.19 -7.62
C LEU A 75 4.00 -6.93 -8.07
N GLU A 76 3.81 -8.02 -8.80
CA GLU A 76 4.89 -8.75 -9.44
C GLU A 76 4.47 -9.23 -10.83
N TRP A 77 5.43 -9.27 -11.74
CA TRP A 77 5.25 -9.91 -13.04
C TRP A 77 5.22 -11.43 -12.85
N ILE A 78 4.25 -12.09 -13.48
CA ILE A 78 4.18 -13.54 -13.51
C ILE A 78 5.41 -14.05 -14.27
N GLU A 79 6.12 -15.02 -13.67
CA GLU A 79 7.29 -15.66 -14.26
C GLU A 79 6.98 -16.21 -15.66
N GLY A 80 7.92 -16.04 -16.59
CA GLY A 80 7.74 -16.44 -17.99
C GLY A 80 6.95 -15.47 -18.87
N THR A 81 6.48 -14.33 -18.36
CA THR A 81 5.84 -13.28 -19.17
C THR A 81 6.82 -12.30 -19.83
N TRP A 82 8.11 -12.39 -19.46
CA TRP A 82 9.22 -11.56 -19.98
C TRP A 82 8.99 -10.05 -19.87
N GLN A 83 8.21 -9.62 -18.88
CA GLN A 83 7.98 -8.21 -18.55
C GLN A 83 8.98 -7.76 -17.49
N ARG A 84 9.61 -6.59 -17.68
CA ARG A 84 10.65 -6.06 -16.77
C ARG A 84 10.52 -4.58 -16.45
N HIS A 85 9.46 -3.93 -16.91
CA HIS A 85 9.28 -2.53 -16.58
C HIS A 85 8.94 -2.40 -15.09
N PRO A 86 9.58 -1.45 -14.37
CA PRO A 86 9.34 -1.29 -12.94
C PRO A 86 7.87 -1.02 -12.63
N LEU A 87 7.37 -1.70 -11.60
CA LEU A 87 5.97 -1.61 -11.17
C LEU A 87 5.81 -0.55 -10.09
N PRO A 88 4.67 0.17 -10.07
CA PRO A 88 4.37 1.06 -8.96
C PRO A 88 4.19 0.27 -7.66
N ASP A 89 4.58 0.84 -6.53
CA ASP A 89 4.15 0.29 -5.24
C ASP A 89 2.68 0.65 -4.98
N ILE A 90 2.02 -0.19 -4.21
CA ILE A 90 0.57 -0.11 -3.99
C ILE A 90 0.22 -0.06 -2.52
N SER A 91 -0.84 0.68 -2.21
CA SER A 91 -1.50 0.63 -0.91
C SER A 91 -3.01 0.71 -1.07
N ILE A 92 -3.72 -0.08 -0.28
CA ILE A 92 -5.18 -0.21 -0.34
C ILE A 92 -5.73 -0.01 1.06
N SER A 93 -6.76 0.82 1.19
CA SER A 93 -7.53 0.92 2.42
C SER A 93 -9.03 1.01 2.13
N HIS A 94 -9.83 0.74 3.14
CA HIS A 94 -11.28 0.82 3.05
C HIS A 94 -11.84 1.25 4.40
N CYS A 95 -12.90 2.05 4.38
CA CYS A 95 -13.62 2.43 5.58
C CYS A 95 -15.11 2.55 5.30
N LYS A 96 -15.96 1.99 6.18
CA LYS A 96 -17.43 2.05 6.11
C LYS A 96 -18.00 1.66 4.74
N ASN A 97 -18.14 2.63 3.82
CA ASN A 97 -18.68 2.46 2.48
C ASN A 97 -17.72 2.95 1.36
N ALA A 98 -16.44 3.17 1.65
CA ALA A 98 -15.44 3.65 0.69
C ALA A 98 -14.23 2.71 0.63
N ALA A 99 -13.63 2.61 -0.55
CA ALA A 99 -12.34 1.97 -0.78
C ALA A 99 -11.43 2.95 -1.51
N VAL A 100 -10.15 2.96 -1.14
CA VAL A 100 -9.11 3.78 -1.76
C VAL A 100 -7.94 2.90 -2.18
N VAL A 101 -7.32 3.25 -3.31
CA VAL A 101 -6.05 2.70 -3.77
C VAL A 101 -5.12 3.86 -4.06
N CYS A 102 -3.89 3.74 -3.56
CA CYS A 102 -2.77 4.59 -3.93
C CYS A 102 -1.75 3.78 -4.72
N LEU A 103 -1.34 4.31 -5.86
CA LEU A 103 -0.19 3.87 -6.65
C LEU A 103 0.88 4.96 -6.55
N ILE A 104 2.13 4.57 -6.29
CA ILE A 104 3.28 5.47 -6.28
C ILE A 104 4.31 4.99 -7.30
N GLU A 105 5.08 5.90 -7.88
CA GLU A 105 6.11 5.52 -8.84
C GLU A 105 7.17 4.57 -8.26
N PRO A 106 7.80 3.75 -9.11
CA PRO A 106 8.85 2.83 -8.70
C PRO A 106 9.97 3.53 -7.94
N GLY A 107 10.53 2.86 -6.93
CA GLY A 107 11.57 3.43 -6.06
C GLY A 107 11.04 4.03 -4.76
N PHE A 108 9.73 4.01 -4.54
CA PHE A 108 9.11 4.40 -3.27
C PHE A 108 8.19 3.31 -2.72
N HIS A 109 8.04 3.29 -1.40
CA HIS A 109 6.95 2.60 -0.73
C HIS A 109 5.86 3.58 -0.33
N VAL A 110 4.60 3.15 -0.41
CA VAL A 110 3.44 3.96 -0.01
C VAL A 110 2.51 3.22 0.94
N GLY A 111 1.94 3.99 1.87
CA GLY A 111 0.89 3.58 2.77
C GLY A 111 -0.25 4.58 2.73
N ILE A 112 -1.48 4.11 2.48
CA ILE A 112 -2.68 4.93 2.59
C ILE A 112 -3.62 4.34 3.63
N ASP A 113 -4.19 5.20 4.45
CA ASP A 113 -5.27 4.84 5.34
C ASP A 113 -6.40 5.87 5.30
N ILE A 114 -7.62 5.36 5.47
CA ILE A 114 -8.83 6.17 5.44
C ILE A 114 -9.74 5.81 6.59
N GLU A 115 -10.36 6.82 7.19
CA GLU A 115 -11.36 6.65 8.24
C GLU A 115 -12.52 7.64 8.07
N PRO A 116 -13.75 7.29 8.49
CA PRO A 116 -14.86 8.25 8.50
C PRO A 116 -14.53 9.39 9.48
N PHE A 117 -14.67 10.64 9.05
CA PHE A 117 -14.31 11.81 9.85
C PHE A 117 -15.12 11.91 11.17
N ASP A 118 -16.34 11.35 11.17
CA ASP A 118 -17.23 11.28 12.33
C ASP A 118 -16.92 10.10 13.29
N ARG A 119 -15.92 9.27 12.98
CA ARG A 119 -15.57 8.11 13.81
C ARG A 119 -14.84 8.55 15.08
N THR A 120 -15.35 8.11 16.22
CA THR A 120 -14.64 8.24 17.50
C THR A 120 -13.86 6.96 17.82
N ILE A 121 -12.58 7.11 18.17
CA ILE A 121 -11.78 6.03 18.74
C ILE A 121 -12.11 5.94 20.23
N GLN A 122 -12.44 4.73 20.70
CA GLN A 122 -12.72 4.48 22.11
C GLN A 122 -11.43 4.60 22.93
N SER A 123 -11.51 5.20 24.12
CA SER A 123 -10.34 5.50 24.96
C SER A 123 -9.55 4.25 25.37
N ASN A 124 -10.20 3.09 25.46
CA ASN A 124 -9.54 1.81 25.71
C ASN A 124 -8.56 1.39 24.60
N ALA A 125 -8.69 1.94 23.39
CA ALA A 125 -7.76 1.71 22.28
C ALA A 125 -6.53 2.64 22.35
N PHE A 126 -6.55 3.69 23.18
CA PHE A 126 -5.44 4.64 23.26
C PHE A 126 -4.15 3.96 23.75
N ASP A 127 -4.27 3.07 24.74
CA ASP A 127 -3.14 2.28 25.25
C ASP A 127 -2.55 1.32 24.21
N MET A 128 -3.33 0.95 23.20
CA MET A 128 -2.88 0.10 22.09
C MET A 128 -2.12 0.88 21.02
N MET A 129 -2.36 2.19 20.91
CA MET A 129 -1.78 3.03 19.86
C MET A 129 -0.68 3.99 20.34
N ALA A 130 -0.67 4.35 21.63
CA ALA A 130 0.23 5.36 22.18
C ALA A 130 0.89 4.95 23.50
N LYS A 131 1.93 5.68 23.89
CA LYS A 131 2.57 5.57 25.22
C LYS A 131 3.14 6.92 25.67
N GLY A 132 3.41 7.05 26.97
CA GLY A 132 4.03 8.25 27.54
C GLY A 132 3.23 9.53 27.24
N LYS A 133 3.94 10.59 26.82
CA LYS A 133 3.33 11.90 26.55
C LYS A 133 2.26 11.89 25.45
N GLU A 134 2.40 11.02 24.44
CA GLU A 134 1.39 10.90 23.39
C GLU A 134 0.08 10.34 23.96
N LEU A 135 0.17 9.35 24.85
CA LEU A 135 -0.99 8.77 25.50
C LEU A 135 -1.70 9.78 26.41
N GLU A 136 -0.95 10.52 27.21
CA GLU A 136 -1.47 11.62 28.04
C GLU A 136 -2.16 12.69 27.18
N MET A 137 -1.58 13.00 26.02
CA MET A 137 -2.16 13.93 25.04
C MET A 137 -3.48 13.39 24.49
N LEU A 138 -3.59 12.10 24.15
CA LEU A 138 -4.84 11.50 23.66
C LEU A 138 -5.95 11.49 24.72
N PHE A 139 -5.61 11.27 26.00
CA PHE A 139 -6.60 11.39 27.07
C PHE A 139 -7.07 12.84 27.29
N THR A 140 -6.21 13.82 27.02
CA THR A 140 -6.54 15.25 27.12
C THR A 140 -7.34 15.73 25.90
N TYR A 141 -7.00 15.24 24.72
CA TYR A 141 -7.53 15.64 23.41
C TYR A 141 -7.99 14.41 22.60
N PRO A 142 -9.05 13.71 23.03
CA PRO A 142 -9.51 12.46 22.41
C PRO A 142 -9.97 12.65 20.96
N GLU A 143 -10.34 13.86 20.55
CA GLU A 143 -10.68 14.19 19.16
C GLU A 143 -9.51 13.99 18.19
N LYS A 144 -8.26 14.05 18.67
CA LYS A 144 -7.06 13.80 17.85
C LYS A 144 -6.79 12.31 17.64
N ALA A 145 -7.43 11.43 18.39
CA ALA A 145 -7.15 10.00 18.35
C ALA A 145 -7.41 9.39 16.97
N LEU A 146 -8.44 9.85 16.25
CA LEU A 146 -8.70 9.38 14.88
C LEU A 146 -7.54 9.75 13.95
N GLU A 147 -7.08 11.00 14.00
CA GLU A 147 -5.98 11.47 13.17
C GLU A 147 -4.67 10.74 13.46
N VAL A 148 -4.33 10.58 14.75
CA VAL A 148 -3.14 9.82 15.16
C VAL A 148 -3.23 8.36 14.69
N TRP A 149 -4.40 7.74 14.83
CA TRP A 149 -4.64 6.37 14.38
C TRP A 149 -4.41 6.23 12.86
N THR A 150 -5.09 7.05 12.05
CA THR A 150 -5.01 7.00 10.59
C THR A 150 -3.59 7.30 10.10
N LYS A 151 -2.87 8.22 10.74
CA LYS A 151 -1.45 8.49 10.46
C LYS A 151 -0.57 7.27 10.72
N LYS A 152 -0.70 6.63 11.88
CA LYS A 152 0.10 5.45 12.24
C LYS A 152 -0.19 4.27 11.34
N GLU A 153 -1.45 4.02 10.99
CA GLU A 153 -1.81 2.97 10.02
C GLU A 153 -1.19 3.22 8.63
N ALA A 154 -1.21 4.48 8.15
CA ALA A 154 -0.53 4.84 6.91
C ALA A 154 0.98 4.59 6.98
N ILE A 155 1.64 4.97 8.08
CA ILE A 155 3.07 4.71 8.33
C ILE A 155 3.38 3.21 8.31
N LEU A 156 2.61 2.40 9.04
CA LEU A 156 2.81 0.95 9.12
C LEU A 156 2.66 0.28 7.75
N LYS A 157 1.73 0.76 6.92
CA LYS A 157 1.55 0.30 5.55
C LYS A 157 2.71 0.72 4.65
N ALA A 158 3.22 1.95 4.78
CA ALA A 158 4.37 2.44 4.01
C ALA A 158 5.66 1.68 4.37
N LYS A 159 5.81 1.27 5.63
CA LYS A 159 6.94 0.43 6.08
C LYS A 159 6.79 -1.05 5.71
N LYS A 160 5.62 -1.48 5.21
CA LYS A 160 5.29 -2.89 4.89
C LYS A 160 5.40 -3.86 6.08
N LEU A 161 5.42 -3.35 7.31
CA LEU A 161 5.57 -4.15 8.54
C LEU A 161 4.25 -4.64 9.12
N GLY A 162 3.13 -4.02 8.73
CA GLY A 162 1.82 -4.27 9.34
C GLY A 162 1.89 -4.13 10.86
N MET A 163 1.18 -4.98 11.60
CA MET A 163 1.18 -4.96 13.08
C MET A 163 2.41 -5.63 13.73
N HIS A 164 3.44 -6.03 12.96
CA HIS A 164 4.69 -6.51 13.56
C HIS A 164 5.48 -5.36 14.22
N MET A 165 5.32 -4.15 13.70
CA MET A 165 5.74 -2.94 14.39
C MET A 165 4.62 -2.49 15.31
N ASN A 166 4.95 -2.31 16.59
CA ASN A 166 4.00 -1.84 17.58
C ASN A 166 3.69 -0.34 17.30
N PRO A 167 2.43 0.06 17.09
CA PRO A 167 2.08 1.46 16.82
C PRO A 167 2.56 2.44 17.91
N ARG A 168 2.74 1.95 19.14
CA ARG A 168 3.23 2.73 20.29
C ARG A 168 4.69 3.16 20.13
N GLU A 169 5.45 2.52 19.25
CA GLU A 169 6.85 2.86 18.97
C GLU A 169 6.98 3.93 17.87
N ILE A 170 5.88 4.29 17.20
CA ILE A 170 5.89 5.35 16.18
C ILE A 170 5.80 6.71 16.88
N ASP A 171 6.86 7.51 16.75
CA ASP A 171 6.85 8.93 17.11
C ASP A 171 6.48 9.77 15.89
N LEU A 172 5.34 10.44 15.93
CA LEU A 172 4.88 11.30 14.84
C LEU A 172 5.69 12.59 14.69
N ASN A 173 6.58 12.92 15.63
CA ASN A 173 7.45 14.10 15.56
C ASN A 173 8.83 13.80 14.96
N ASP A 174 9.21 12.52 14.86
CA ASP A 174 10.50 12.08 14.35
C ASP A 174 10.27 10.96 13.32
N LEU A 175 9.95 11.38 12.09
CA LEU A 175 9.62 10.50 10.99
C LEU A 175 10.77 10.49 9.97
N ASP A 176 11.15 9.29 9.55
CA ASP A 176 12.08 9.02 8.44
C ASP A 176 11.36 8.97 7.07
N LEU A 177 10.13 9.47 7.02
CA LEU A 177 9.22 9.39 5.87
C LEU A 177 8.38 10.66 5.74
N GLU A 178 7.76 10.82 4.58
CA GLU A 178 6.81 11.89 4.31
C GLU A 178 5.40 11.45 4.69
N LEU A 179 4.63 12.35 5.33
CA LEU A 179 3.28 12.09 5.81
C LEU A 179 2.37 13.28 5.55
N VAL A 180 1.26 13.05 4.84
CA VAL A 180 0.25 14.07 4.57
C VAL A 180 -1.13 13.55 4.99
N THR A 181 -1.88 14.39 5.68
CA THR A 181 -3.25 14.11 6.11
C THR A 181 -4.18 15.21 5.63
N PHE A 182 -5.34 14.84 5.07
CA PHE A 182 -6.38 15.77 4.65
C PHE A 182 -7.76 15.10 4.70
N THR A 183 -8.82 15.90 4.62
CA THR A 183 -10.19 15.41 4.56
C THR A 183 -10.74 15.54 3.15
N LYS A 184 -11.42 14.52 2.65
CA LYS A 184 -12.19 14.54 1.40
C LYS A 184 -13.54 13.87 1.62
N ASP A 185 -14.64 14.57 1.34
CA ASP A 185 -16.02 14.05 1.40
C ASP A 185 -16.31 13.26 2.70
N ASP A 186 -16.02 13.89 3.85
CA ASP A 186 -16.17 13.31 5.20
C ASP A 186 -15.30 12.07 5.49
N ILE A 187 -14.26 11.85 4.71
CA ILE A 187 -13.25 10.82 4.92
C ILE A 187 -11.93 11.49 5.26
N LEU A 188 -11.36 11.13 6.42
CA LEU A 188 -10.00 11.46 6.77
C LEU A 188 -9.06 10.54 6.00
N VAL A 189 -8.09 11.10 5.28
CA VAL A 189 -7.12 10.38 4.48
C VAL A 189 -5.72 10.71 5.00
N SER A 190 -4.94 9.69 5.36
CA SER A 190 -3.51 9.83 5.62
C SER A 190 -2.71 9.02 4.60
N ILE A 191 -1.66 9.64 4.06
CA ILE A 191 -0.77 9.03 3.08
C ILE A 191 0.65 9.21 3.59
N ALA A 192 1.37 8.10 3.69
CA ALA A 192 2.78 8.05 4.06
C ALA A 192 3.59 7.45 2.91
N TRP A 193 4.79 7.97 2.64
CA TRP A 193 5.70 7.37 1.67
C TRP A 193 7.17 7.60 2.01
N GLN A 194 8.02 6.69 1.54
CA GLN A 194 9.47 6.73 1.73
C GLN A 194 10.19 6.10 0.52
N PRO A 195 11.44 6.49 0.22
CA PRO A 195 12.26 5.78 -0.75
C PRO A 195 12.46 4.30 -0.37
N VAL A 196 12.56 3.43 -1.37
CA VAL A 196 12.93 2.02 -1.16
C VAL A 196 14.41 1.95 -0.79
N THR A 197 14.72 1.38 0.37
CA THR A 197 16.11 1.18 0.84
C THR A 197 16.69 -0.16 0.40
N GLU A 198 15.85 -1.17 0.13
CA GLU A 198 16.27 -2.49 -0.37
C GLU A 198 15.36 -2.93 -1.52
N VAL A 199 15.93 -3.15 -2.70
CA VAL A 199 15.22 -3.71 -3.85
C VAL A 199 15.32 -5.24 -3.79
N SER A 200 14.21 -5.93 -3.54
CA SER A 200 14.18 -7.39 -3.64
C SER A 200 14.30 -7.81 -5.10
N LYS A 201 15.36 -8.55 -5.44
CA LYS A 201 15.56 -9.13 -6.78
C LYS A 201 14.81 -10.45 -6.93
N ASN A 202 14.11 -10.66 -8.04
CA ASN A 202 13.51 -11.96 -8.38
C ASN A 202 14.61 -12.91 -8.92
N PRO A 203 14.47 -14.25 -8.76
CA PRO A 203 15.34 -15.24 -9.41
C PRO A 203 15.65 -15.00 -10.89
N GLU A 204 14.70 -14.53 -11.70
CA GLU A 204 14.95 -14.18 -13.10
C GLU A 204 15.98 -13.04 -13.20
N ASP A 205 15.84 -11.98 -12.39
CA ASP A 205 16.79 -10.86 -12.36
C ASP A 205 18.19 -11.31 -11.97
N VAL A 206 18.29 -12.19 -10.96
CA VAL A 206 19.55 -12.81 -10.55
C VAL A 206 20.17 -13.60 -11.69
N LEU A 207 19.39 -14.45 -12.36
CA LEU A 207 19.86 -15.26 -13.49
C LEU A 207 20.36 -14.39 -14.64
N ILE A 208 19.67 -13.29 -14.95
CA ILE A 208 20.07 -12.36 -16.02
C ILE A 208 21.36 -11.63 -15.64
N GLU A 209 21.49 -11.16 -14.41
CA GLU A 209 22.72 -10.53 -13.92
C GLU A 209 23.91 -11.50 -13.96
N GLU A 210 23.68 -12.76 -13.59
CA GLU A 210 24.68 -13.83 -13.70
C GLU A 210 25.07 -14.10 -15.15
N ILE A 211 24.10 -14.19 -16.07
CA ILE A 211 24.35 -14.38 -17.50
C ILE A 211 25.12 -13.19 -18.06
N HIS A 212 24.69 -11.96 -17.75
CA HIS A 212 25.34 -10.74 -18.20
C HIS A 212 26.78 -10.65 -17.69
N SER A 213 27.02 -10.99 -16.42
CA SER A 213 28.37 -11.04 -15.85
C SER A 213 29.24 -12.08 -16.56
N LYS A 214 28.70 -13.28 -16.83
CA LYS A 214 29.40 -14.32 -17.60
C LYS A 214 29.71 -13.91 -19.04
N MET A 215 28.84 -13.13 -19.68
CA MET A 215 29.07 -12.58 -21.02
C MET A 215 30.16 -11.49 -21.03
N LEU A 216 30.25 -10.68 -19.95
CA LEU A 216 31.32 -9.69 -19.80
C LEU A 216 32.67 -10.35 -19.51
N GLU A 217 32.69 -11.43 -18.72
CA GLU A 217 33.91 -12.18 -18.38
C GLU A 217 34.40 -13.06 -19.54
N ASN A 218 33.48 -13.57 -20.37
CA ASN A 218 33.80 -14.40 -21.52
C ASN A 218 32.96 -13.97 -22.75
N PRO A 219 33.56 -13.22 -23.70
CA PRO A 219 32.88 -12.77 -24.93
C PRO A 219 32.37 -13.91 -25.83
N ASP A 220 32.94 -15.12 -25.70
CA ASP A 220 32.51 -16.32 -26.44
C ASP A 220 31.41 -17.11 -25.70
N PHE A 221 30.87 -16.58 -24.59
CA PHE A 221 29.81 -17.23 -23.83
C PHE A 221 28.55 -17.40 -24.68
N LYS A 222 28.11 -18.66 -24.82
CA LYS A 222 26.86 -19.02 -25.50
C LYS A 222 25.87 -19.58 -24.49
N VAL A 223 24.67 -19.00 -24.46
CA VAL A 223 23.53 -19.57 -23.74
C VAL A 223 22.99 -20.73 -24.58
N GLY A 224 23.10 -21.96 -24.07
CA GLY A 224 22.60 -23.16 -24.76
C GLY A 224 21.08 -23.28 -24.66
N CYS A 225 20.42 -23.60 -25.78
CA CYS A 225 19.03 -24.05 -25.83
C CYS A 225 18.93 -25.55 -25.61
#